data_AF-A0A937F9Z2-F1
#
_entry.id   AF-A0A937F9Z2-F1
#
_cell.length_a   1.000
_cell.length_b   1.000
_cell.length_c   1.000
_cell.angle_alpha   90.00
_cell.angle_beta   90.00
_cell.angle_gamma   90.00
#
_symmetry.space_group_name_H-M   'P 1'
#
loop_
_entity.id
_entity.type
_entity.pdbx_description
1 polymer ?
#
loop_
_entity_poly.entity_id
_entity_poly.type
_entity_poly.pdbx_seq_one_letter_code
_entity_poly.pdbx_strand_id
1 'polypeptide(L)'
;MFNLSYIIWEQNPVFFHLPVSEYPVRYYGILFTVGLIISQQILFYIFKKEGKPERDVETLTIYLLIATVVGARLGHVLFYDFFNNPSKIWQDPGYIFRVWEGGLASHGAGIGILAALWFYSHFQFKINPFKAKKLILKKKKKA
;
A
#
# COMPACT_ATOMS: atom_id res chain seq x y z
N MET A 1 21.26 35.80 23.88
CA MET A 1 21.81 35.40 22.56
C MET A 1 21.29 33.99 22.28
N PHE A 2 20.52 33.79 21.21
CA PHE A 2 20.12 32.44 20.78
C PHE A 2 21.39 31.69 20.34
N ASN A 3 21.63 30.51 20.93
CA ASN A 3 22.75 29.66 20.56
C ASN A 3 22.36 28.91 19.27
N LEU A 4 22.88 29.32 18.11
CA LEU A 4 22.57 28.70 16.80
C LEU A 4 23.29 27.36 16.57
N SER A 5 24.00 26.83 17.56
CA SER A 5 24.79 25.59 17.42
C SER A 5 23.92 24.33 17.27
N TYR A 6 22.66 24.36 17.75
CA TYR A 6 21.72 23.26 17.59
C TYR A 6 20.26 23.75 17.61
N ILE A 7 19.38 22.94 17.03
CA ILE A 7 17.92 23.13 17.04
C ILE A 7 17.32 22.01 17.88
N ILE A 8 16.52 22.35 18.89
CA ILE A 8 15.74 21.38 19.66
C ILE A 8 14.45 21.09 18.88
N TRP A 9 14.25 19.83 18.48
CA TRP A 9 13.08 19.39 17.71
C TRP A 9 12.10 18.61 18.60
N GLU A 10 11.15 19.31 19.22
CA GLU A 10 10.11 18.73 20.10
C GLU A 10 8.70 18.86 19.48
N GLN A 11 8.54 18.38 18.24
CA GLN A 11 7.24 18.45 17.56
C GLN A 11 6.30 17.34 18.06
N ASN A 12 5.09 17.70 18.50
CA ASN A 12 4.04 16.73 18.81
C ASN A 12 3.63 15.97 17.51
N PRO A 13 3.77 14.63 17.46
CA PRO A 13 3.47 13.85 16.26
C PRO A 13 1.97 13.61 16.04
N VAL A 14 1.12 13.93 17.02
CA VAL A 14 -0.34 13.76 16.95
C VAL A 14 -0.96 14.94 16.22
N PHE A 15 -1.79 14.65 15.23
CA PHE A 15 -2.57 15.65 14.50
C PHE A 15 -3.90 15.94 15.20
N PHE A 16 -4.69 14.91 15.49
CA PHE A 16 -5.89 15.00 16.34
C PHE A 16 -6.24 13.66 17.00
N HIS A 17 -7.08 13.73 18.02
CA HIS A 17 -7.72 12.58 18.66
C HIS A 17 -9.14 12.42 18.13
N LEU A 18 -9.55 11.17 17.90
CA LEU A 18 -10.94 10.85 17.59
C LEU A 18 -11.65 10.50 18.90
N PRO A 19 -12.87 11.02 19.17
CA PRO A 19 -13.62 10.69 20.39
C PRO A 19 -13.94 9.20 20.54
N VAL A 20 -13.91 8.45 19.43
CA VAL A 20 -14.34 7.05 19.32
C VAL A 20 -13.15 6.08 19.29
N SER A 21 -11.91 6.57 19.31
CA SER A 21 -10.70 5.74 19.19
C SER A 21 -9.65 6.13 20.22
N GLU A 22 -9.10 5.12 20.90
CA GLU A 22 -7.96 5.29 21.81
C GLU A 22 -6.66 5.61 21.05
N TYR A 23 -6.59 5.28 19.76
CA TYR A 23 -5.42 5.56 18.93
C TYR A 23 -5.51 6.95 18.28
N PRO A 24 -4.54 7.85 18.53
CA PRO A 24 -4.50 9.16 17.91
C PRO A 24 -4.12 9.10 16.43
N VAL A 25 -4.67 10.02 15.64
CA VAL A 25 -4.26 10.21 14.24
C VAL A 25 -2.97 11.01 14.22
N ARG A 26 -1.92 10.46 13.61
CA ARG A 26 -0.58 11.07 13.54
C ARG A 26 -0.35 11.74 12.19
N TYR A 27 0.47 12.80 12.17
CA TYR A 27 0.82 13.52 10.94
C TYR A 27 1.35 12.61 9.83
N TYR A 28 2.22 11.65 10.18
CA TYR A 28 2.81 10.77 9.18
C TYR A 28 1.75 9.93 8.44
N GLY A 29 0.69 9.51 9.13
CA GLY A 29 -0.40 8.73 8.53
C GLY A 29 -1.16 9.56 7.49
N ILE A 30 -1.42 10.83 7.82
CA ILE A 30 -2.08 11.77 6.89
C ILE A 30 -1.21 12.01 5.66
N LEU A 31 0.07 12.27 5.85
CA LEU A 31 1.01 12.46 4.74
C LEU A 31 1.08 11.21 3.85
N PHE A 32 1.03 10.01 4.44
CA PHE A 32 0.98 8.76 3.69
C PHE A 32 -0.30 8.62 2.88
N THR A 33 -1.47 8.90 3.48
CA THR A 33 -2.76 8.89 2.78
C THR A 33 -2.80 9.92 1.63
N VAL A 34 -2.29 11.13 1.86
CA VAL A 34 -2.18 12.17 0.82
C VAL A 34 -1.29 11.68 -0.33
N GLY A 35 -0.14 11.08 -0.03
CA GLY A 35 0.74 10.49 -1.03
C GLY A 35 0.04 9.42 -1.88
N LEU A 36 -0.77 8.55 -1.26
CA LEU A 36 -1.57 7.55 -1.97
C LEU A 36 -2.62 8.18 -2.89
N ILE A 37 -3.33 9.21 -2.42
CA ILE A 37 -4.33 9.93 -3.22
C ILE A 37 -3.65 10.59 -4.43
N ILE A 38 -2.54 11.32 -4.22
CA ILE A 38 -1.81 11.98 -5.31
C ILE A 38 -1.32 10.95 -6.34
N SER A 39 -0.75 9.83 -5.88
CA SER A 39 -0.30 8.73 -6.75
C SER A 39 -1.45 8.18 -7.60
N GLN A 40 -2.63 7.98 -7.01
CA GLN A 40 -3.83 7.55 -7.73
C GLN A 40 -4.26 8.58 -8.79
N GLN A 41 -4.27 9.87 -8.47
CA GLN A 41 -4.64 10.92 -9.43
C GLN A 41 -3.68 10.98 -10.62
N ILE A 42 -2.38 10.80 -10.37
CA ILE A 42 -1.36 10.70 -11.44
C ILE A 42 -1.66 9.49 -12.34
N LEU A 43 -2.02 8.34 -11.77
CA LEU A 43 -2.36 7.15 -12.54
C LEU A 43 -3.63 7.34 -13.39
N PHE A 44 -4.67 8.00 -12.86
CA PHE A 44 -5.86 8.35 -13.64
C PHE A 44 -5.49 9.23 -14.83
N TYR A 45 -4.68 10.26 -14.62
CA TYR A 45 -4.21 11.13 -15.70
C TYR A 45 -3.48 10.35 -16.80
N ILE A 46 -2.57 9.45 -16.41
CA ILE A 46 -1.83 8.59 -17.35
C ILE A 46 -2.78 7.67 -18.12
N PHE A 47 -3.69 6.96 -17.42
CA PHE A 47 -4.60 6.00 -18.03
C PHE A 47 -5.57 6.68 -19.00
N LYS A 48 -6.09 7.86 -18.63
CA LYS A 48 -6.93 8.68 -19.50
C LYS A 48 -6.20 9.08 -20.77
N LYS A 49 -4.93 9.54 -20.66
CA LYS A 49 -4.10 9.90 -21.82
C LYS A 49 -3.81 8.70 -22.75
N GLU A 50 -3.72 7.49 -22.19
CA GLU A 50 -3.50 6.26 -22.95
C GLU A 50 -4.79 5.59 -23.46
N GLY A 51 -5.97 6.16 -23.19
CA GLY A 51 -7.26 5.59 -23.56
C GLY A 51 -7.56 4.25 -22.84
N LYS A 52 -7.02 4.07 -21.64
CA LYS A 52 -7.30 2.92 -20.76
C LYS A 52 -8.47 3.25 -19.81
N PRO A 53 -9.23 2.24 -19.35
CA PRO A 53 -10.36 2.49 -18.47
C PRO A 53 -9.88 2.91 -17.07
N GLU A 54 -10.50 3.94 -16.51
CA GLU A 54 -10.18 4.48 -15.18
C GLU A 54 -10.41 3.44 -14.06
N ARG A 55 -11.38 2.53 -14.24
CA ARG A 55 -11.65 1.41 -13.33
C ARG A 55 -10.43 0.52 -13.06
N ASP A 56 -9.52 0.40 -14.04
CA ASP A 56 -8.27 -0.36 -13.85
C ASP A 56 -7.39 0.33 -12.77
N VAL A 57 -7.40 1.66 -12.70
CA VAL A 57 -6.65 2.42 -11.67
C VAL A 57 -7.26 2.21 -10.30
N GLU A 58 -8.58 2.32 -10.16
CA GLU A 58 -9.29 2.08 -8.89
C GLU A 58 -9.00 0.68 -8.36
N THR A 59 -9.14 -0.32 -9.22
CA THR A 59 -8.87 -1.72 -8.89
C THR A 59 -7.43 -1.88 -8.46
N LEU A 60 -6.48 -1.37 -9.25
CA LEU A 60 -5.06 -1.47 -8.93
C LEU A 60 -4.73 -0.79 -7.59
N THR A 61 -5.25 0.41 -7.32
CA THR A 61 -5.01 1.13 -6.06
C THR A 61 -5.47 0.31 -4.86
N ILE A 62 -6.65 -0.31 -4.92
CA ILE A 62 -7.18 -1.15 -3.82
C ILE A 62 -6.27 -2.36 -3.59
N TYR A 63 -5.87 -3.05 -4.66
CA TYR A 63 -4.98 -4.21 -4.56
C TYR A 63 -3.63 -3.82 -3.94
N LEU A 64 -3.06 -2.70 -4.36
CA LEU A 64 -1.78 -2.22 -3.83
C LEU A 64 -1.91 -1.78 -2.37
N LEU A 65 -3.00 -1.11 -1.98
CA LEU A 65 -3.21 -0.69 -0.60
C LEU A 65 -3.31 -1.90 0.33
N ILE A 66 -4.13 -2.90 -0.03
CA ILE A 66 -4.26 -4.14 0.74
C ILE A 66 -2.91 -4.86 0.82
N ALA A 67 -2.23 -5.03 -0.31
CA ALA A 67 -0.95 -5.72 -0.36
C ALA A 67 0.15 -5.00 0.44
N THR A 68 0.10 -3.66 0.50
CA THR A 68 1.01 -2.85 1.31
C THR A 68 0.80 -3.14 2.80
N VAL A 69 -0.44 -3.07 3.29
CA VAL A 69 -0.75 -3.29 4.71
C VAL A 69 -0.49 -4.73 5.12
N VAL A 70 -1.00 -5.68 4.34
CA VAL A 70 -0.82 -7.13 4.60
C VAL A 70 0.65 -7.50 4.49
N GLY A 71 1.34 -7.07 3.43
CA GLY A 71 2.76 -7.33 3.22
C GLY A 71 3.62 -6.73 4.32
N ALA A 72 3.35 -5.49 4.74
CA ALA A 72 4.08 -4.87 5.84
C ALA A 72 3.89 -5.61 7.15
N ARG A 73 2.66 -6.04 7.45
CA ARG A 73 2.37 -6.76 8.69
C ARG A 73 2.99 -8.15 8.69
N LEU A 74 2.79 -8.92 7.61
CA LEU A 74 3.41 -10.24 7.48
C LEU A 74 4.94 -10.14 7.47
N GLY A 75 5.51 -9.14 6.81
CA GLY A 75 6.94 -8.89 6.86
C GLY A 75 7.42 -8.60 8.28
N HIS A 76 6.68 -7.82 9.06
CA HIS A 76 7.05 -7.59 10.46
C HIS A 76 7.01 -8.89 11.27
N VAL A 77 5.90 -9.62 11.18
CA VAL A 77 5.70 -10.88 11.89
C VAL A 77 6.78 -11.89 11.50
N LEU A 78 7.09 -12.05 10.22
CA LEU A 78 8.06 -13.04 9.74
C LEU A 78 9.51 -12.64 10.02
N PHE A 79 9.90 -11.40 9.75
CA PHE A 79 11.31 -10.99 9.86
C PHE A 79 11.71 -10.56 11.27
N TYR A 80 10.78 -10.04 12.07
CA TYR A 80 11.09 -9.50 13.39
C TYR A 80 10.52 -10.32 14.54
N ASP A 81 9.27 -10.77 14.47
CA ASP A 81 8.68 -11.52 15.60
C ASP A 81 8.99 -13.02 15.53
N PHE A 82 8.89 -13.65 14.36
CA PHE A 82 9.00 -15.11 14.21
C PHE A 82 10.40 -15.62 14.54
N PHE A 83 11.45 -14.92 14.11
CA PHE A 83 12.84 -15.32 14.39
C PHE A 83 13.30 -14.96 15.81
N ASN A 84 12.79 -13.86 16.39
CA ASN A 84 13.27 -13.39 17.69
C ASN A 84 12.40 -13.85 18.87
N ASN A 85 11.09 -13.98 18.67
CA ASN A 85 10.16 -14.39 19.72
C ASN A 85 8.94 -15.15 19.15
N PRO A 86 9.15 -16.38 18.66
CA PRO A 86 8.07 -17.17 18.05
C PRO A 86 6.92 -17.46 19.03
N SER A 87 7.21 -17.51 20.34
CA SER A 87 6.20 -17.79 21.38
C SER A 87 5.03 -16.80 21.37
N LYS A 88 5.27 -15.56 20.92
CA LYS A 88 4.26 -14.50 20.78
C LYS A 88 3.14 -14.89 19.81
N ILE A 89 3.47 -15.59 18.73
CA ILE A 89 2.51 -16.01 17.69
C ILE A 89 1.76 -17.27 18.14
N TRP A 90 2.44 -18.18 18.85
CA TRP A 90 1.85 -19.43 19.33
C TRP A 90 0.83 -19.22 20.46
N GLN A 91 1.10 -18.26 21.35
CA GLN A 91 0.19 -17.93 22.46
C GLN A 91 -1.05 -17.17 21.98
N ASP A 92 -0.90 -16.36 20.93
CA ASP A 92 -2.00 -15.58 20.36
C ASP A 92 -1.89 -15.52 18.83
N PRO A 93 -2.50 -16.48 18.12
CA PRO A 93 -2.52 -16.48 16.65
C PRO A 93 -3.20 -15.24 16.05
N GLY A 94 -4.10 -14.59 16.81
CA GLY A 94 -4.79 -13.37 16.40
C GLY A 94 -3.85 -12.16 16.32
N TYR A 95 -2.68 -12.21 16.96
CA TYR A 95 -1.64 -11.18 16.90
C TYR A 95 -1.27 -10.77 15.47
N ILE A 96 -1.27 -11.72 14.52
CA ILE A 96 -0.86 -11.45 13.13
C ILE A 96 -1.73 -10.35 12.51
N PHE A 97 -3.01 -10.25 12.87
CA PHE A 97 -3.96 -9.30 12.28
C PHE A 97 -3.97 -7.92 12.96
N ARG A 98 -3.35 -7.78 14.12
CA ARG A 98 -3.42 -6.56 14.95
C ARG A 98 -2.47 -5.47 14.46
N VAL A 99 -2.81 -4.87 13.31
CA VAL A 99 -2.03 -3.79 12.68
C VAL A 99 -2.00 -2.48 13.48
N TRP A 100 -2.97 -2.28 14.38
CA TRP A 100 -3.08 -1.07 15.21
C TRP A 100 -2.08 -1.05 16.37
N GLU A 101 -1.51 -2.19 16.75
CA GLU A 101 -0.43 -2.28 17.75
C GLU A 101 0.94 -1.84 17.17
N GLY A 102 0.97 -1.44 15.89
CA GLY A 102 2.19 -1.11 15.17
C GLY A 102 2.82 -2.35 14.52
N GLY A 103 4.14 -2.33 14.32
CA GLY A 103 4.86 -3.44 13.70
C GLY A 103 4.51 -3.63 12.22
N LEU A 104 4.96 -2.68 11.40
CA LEU A 104 4.81 -2.69 9.95
C LEU A 104 6.20 -2.57 9.31
N ALA A 105 6.62 -3.58 8.56
CA ALA A 105 7.92 -3.62 7.91
C ALA A 105 7.85 -3.08 6.48
N SER A 106 8.68 -2.09 6.15
CA SER A 106 8.73 -1.49 4.80
C SER A 106 9.11 -2.51 3.71
N HIS A 107 10.08 -3.40 3.97
CA HIS A 107 10.49 -4.46 3.05
C HIS A 107 9.34 -5.44 2.77
N GLY A 108 8.54 -5.76 3.79
CA GLY A 108 7.34 -6.58 3.65
C GLY A 108 6.30 -5.91 2.75
N ALA A 109 6.06 -4.61 2.94
CA ALA A 109 5.20 -3.82 2.05
C ALA A 109 5.72 -3.85 0.60
N GLY A 110 7.02 -3.64 0.39
CA GLY A 110 7.64 -3.68 -0.93
C GLY A 110 7.44 -5.01 -1.64
N ILE A 111 7.70 -6.14 -0.95
CA ILE A 111 7.47 -7.48 -1.50
C ILE A 111 5.97 -7.69 -1.81
N GLY A 112 5.09 -7.29 -0.89
CA GLY A 112 3.63 -7.38 -1.09
C GLY A 112 3.16 -6.61 -2.32
N ILE A 113 3.62 -5.37 -2.48
CA ILE A 113 3.33 -4.52 -3.65
C ILE A 113 3.78 -5.19 -4.95
N LEU A 114 5.03 -5.69 -4.99
CA LEU A 114 5.56 -6.35 -6.19
C LEU A 114 4.77 -7.62 -6.53
N ALA A 115 4.41 -8.41 -5.53
CA ALA A 115 3.56 -9.59 -5.71
C ALA A 115 2.17 -9.22 -6.24
N ALA A 116 1.55 -8.16 -5.71
CA ALA A 116 0.26 -7.67 -6.17
C ALA A 116 0.30 -7.14 -7.60
N LEU A 117 1.37 -6.42 -7.98
CA LEU A 117 1.59 -5.96 -9.35
C LEU A 117 1.75 -7.14 -10.31
N TRP A 118 2.56 -8.13 -9.92
CA TRP A 118 2.74 -9.34 -10.72
C TRP A 118 1.42 -10.09 -10.91
N PHE A 119 0.65 -10.26 -9.83
CA PHE A 119 -0.66 -10.93 -9.86
C PHE A 119 -1.67 -10.16 -10.71
N TYR A 120 -1.78 -8.84 -10.53
CA TYR A 120 -2.65 -8.00 -11.33
C TYR A 120 -2.30 -8.06 -12.82
N SER A 121 -1.01 -8.00 -13.15
CA SER A 121 -0.53 -8.08 -14.53
C SER A 121 -0.81 -9.43 -15.19
N HIS A 122 -0.76 -10.54 -14.46
CA HIS A 122 -0.90 -11.88 -15.02
C HIS A 122 -2.33 -12.43 -15.03
N PHE A 123 -3.13 -12.10 -14.01
CA PHE A 123 -4.45 -12.70 -13.83
C PHE A 123 -5.58 -11.76 -14.30
N GLN A 124 -5.55 -10.47 -13.96
CA GLN A 124 -6.63 -9.54 -14.35
C GLN A 124 -6.60 -9.18 -15.84
N PHE A 125 -5.41 -9.05 -16.45
CA PHE A 125 -5.31 -8.84 -17.89
C PHE A 125 -5.78 -10.04 -18.73
N LYS A 126 -5.72 -11.28 -18.20
CA LYS A 126 -6.26 -12.47 -18.87
C LYS A 126 -7.79 -12.57 -18.74
N ILE A 127 -8.38 -12.07 -17.65
CA ILE A 127 -9.83 -12.13 -17.37
C ILE A 127 -10.62 -11.06 -18.14
N ASN A 128 -9.97 -10.12 -18.84
CA ASN A 128 -10.65 -9.17 -19.73
C ASN A 128 -10.58 -9.61 -21.21
N PRO A 129 -11.43 -10.55 -21.67
CA PRO A 129 -11.40 -11.09 -23.03
C PRO A 129 -11.62 -10.02 -24.12
N PHE A 130 -12.17 -8.86 -23.75
CA PHE A 130 -12.40 -7.74 -24.67
C PHE A 130 -11.10 -7.02 -25.09
N LYS A 131 -10.06 -7.00 -24.25
CA LYS A 131 -8.76 -6.39 -24.58
C LYS A 131 -7.92 -7.31 -25.49
N ALA A 132 -7.96 -8.62 -25.22
CA ALA A 132 -7.33 -9.64 -26.05
C ALA A 132 -7.94 -9.67 -27.47
N LYS A 133 -9.28 -9.61 -27.59
CA LYS A 133 -9.95 -9.52 -28.89
C LYS A 133 -9.56 -8.24 -29.66
N LYS A 134 -9.47 -7.09 -28.98
CA LYS A 134 -9.10 -5.81 -29.61
C LYS A 134 -7.66 -5.80 -30.16
N LEU A 135 -6.71 -6.45 -29.48
CA LEU A 135 -5.33 -6.58 -29.95
C LEU A 135 -5.22 -7.52 -31.17
N ILE A 136 -5.95 -8.65 -31.16
CA ILE A 136 -5.98 -9.62 -32.27
C ILE A 136 -6.65 -9.00 -33.51
N LEU A 137 -7.74 -8.25 -33.33
CA LEU A 137 -8.43 -7.57 -34.43
C LEU A 137 -7.62 -6.42 -35.05
N LYS A 138 -6.77 -5.73 -34.25
CA LYS A 138 -5.88 -4.67 -34.77
C LYS A 138 -4.74 -5.23 -35.62
N LYS A 139 -4.27 -6.46 -35.35
CA LYS A 139 -3.30 -7.18 -36.21
C LYS A 139 -3.93 -7.66 -37.53
N LYS A 140 -5.19 -8.13 -37.51
CA LYS A 140 -5.91 -8.57 -38.72
C LYS A 140 -6.34 -7.45 -39.68
N LYS A 141 -6.42 -6.19 -39.23
CA LYS A 141 -6.74 -5.03 -40.10
C LYS A 141 -5.50 -4.37 -40.74
N LYS A 142 -4.29 -4.85 -40.43
CA LYS A 142 -3.01 -4.32 -40.93
C LYS A 142 -2.25 -5.31 -41.84
N ALA A 143 -2.80 -6.51 -42.03
CA ALA A 143 -2.38 -7.49 -43.04
C ALA A 143 -3.49 -7.58 -44.08
#